data_AF-A0A950PPF6-F1
#
_entry.id   AF-A0A950PPF6-F1
#
_cell.length_a   1.000
_cell.length_b   1.000
_cell.length_c   1.000
_cell.angle_alpha   90.00
_cell.angle_beta   90.00
_cell.angle_gamma   90.00
#
_symmetry.space_group_name_H-M   'P 1'
#
loop_
_entity.id
_entity.type
_entity.pdbx_description
1 polymer ?
#
loop_
_entity_poly.entity_id
_entity_poly.type
_entity_poly.pdbx_seq_one_letter_code
_entity_poly.pdbx_strand_id
1 'polypeptide(L)'
;MTYGLTRLLRTEDDWSDLLCFLAELDPEPLRSALHLTPGAITVQREVRVRARRGAPAGRVDFIVLLDGVACSLMEMKLGAGAHGEQFAAYDAWAETKGIPAADRYLVGPNTDPIPDGPSTWSRRLTFAGLLSGWNSSSDDLARLLAVRALQQLAALETEATGPAHQASIMLSDALRLRRLARLTHAVAPHGTVFNMRQRSQMGAPNICAWRETAMSSPRFSA
;
A
#
# COMPACT_ATOMS: atom_id res chain seq x y z
N MET A 1 24.39 -9.33 1.39
CA MET A 1 22.98 -9.23 1.79
C MET A 1 22.86 -8.22 2.92
N THR A 2 22.06 -7.17 2.75
CA THR A 2 21.95 -6.06 3.71
C THR A 2 20.71 -6.27 4.59
N TYR A 3 20.86 -7.07 5.65
CA TYR A 3 19.76 -7.48 6.54
C TYR A 3 18.92 -6.30 7.08
N GLY A 4 19.57 -5.17 7.38
CA GLY A 4 18.89 -3.97 7.89
C GLY A 4 17.88 -3.38 6.91
N LEU A 5 18.25 -3.26 5.63
CA LEU A 5 17.38 -2.68 4.61
C LEU A 5 16.18 -3.58 4.28
N THR A 6 16.38 -4.89 4.40
CA THR A 6 15.28 -5.85 4.22
C THR A 6 14.21 -5.70 5.31
N ARG A 7 14.63 -5.37 6.55
CA ARG A 7 13.68 -5.08 7.63
C ARG A 7 12.91 -3.78 7.39
N LEU A 8 13.56 -2.75 6.84
CA LEU A 8 12.94 -1.45 6.51
C LEU A 8 11.94 -1.52 5.34
N LEU A 9 11.79 -2.67 4.69
CA LEU A 9 10.85 -2.85 3.58
C LEU A 9 9.78 -3.89 3.91
N ARG A 10 9.66 -4.28 5.18
CA ARG A 10 8.87 -5.45 5.59
C ARG A 10 7.40 -5.12 5.83
N THR A 11 7.06 -3.89 6.18
CA THR A 11 5.69 -3.50 6.54
C THR A 11 5.22 -2.25 5.80
N GLU A 12 3.91 -2.03 5.77
CA GLU A 12 3.27 -0.82 5.25
C GLU A 12 3.75 0.43 6.00
N ASP A 13 3.92 0.31 7.32
CA ASP A 13 4.46 1.37 8.17
C ASP A 13 5.89 1.73 7.75
N ASP A 14 6.78 0.74 7.62
CA ASP A 14 8.19 1.00 7.24
C ASP A 14 8.30 1.72 5.86
N TRP A 15 7.37 1.43 4.94
CA TRP A 15 7.32 2.12 3.65
C TRP A 15 6.99 3.60 3.81
N SER A 16 6.00 3.90 4.66
CA SER A 16 5.64 5.29 4.97
C SER A 16 6.76 6.02 5.73
N ASP A 17 7.47 5.36 6.66
CA ASP A 17 8.67 5.90 7.34
C ASP A 17 9.73 6.32 6.32
N LEU A 18 10.07 5.40 5.40
CA LEU A 18 11.11 5.64 4.41
C LEU A 18 10.74 6.81 3.50
N LEU A 19 9.51 6.88 3.01
CA LEU A 19 9.07 8.00 2.17
C LEU A 19 9.08 9.33 2.91
N CYS A 20 8.73 9.33 4.20
CA CYS A 20 8.77 10.54 5.01
C CYS A 20 10.20 11.04 5.15
N PHE A 21 11.12 10.15 5.50
CA PHE A 21 12.53 10.49 5.64
C PHE A 21 13.13 10.98 4.32
N LEU A 22 12.81 10.34 3.19
CA LEU A 22 13.26 10.80 1.88
C LEU A 22 12.69 12.18 1.52
N ALA A 23 11.42 12.44 1.83
CA ALA A 23 10.79 13.74 1.59
C ALA A 23 11.32 14.86 2.52
N GLU A 24 11.75 14.53 3.73
CA GLU A 24 12.42 15.46 4.64
C GLU A 24 13.81 15.87 4.13
N LEU A 25 14.53 14.94 3.47
CA LEU A 25 15.84 15.21 2.87
C LEU A 25 15.72 15.98 1.55
N ASP A 26 14.86 15.52 0.64
CA ASP A 26 14.60 16.17 -0.64
C ASP A 26 13.13 15.98 -1.03
N PRO A 27 12.29 17.03 -0.94
CA PRO A 27 10.88 16.93 -1.28
C PRO A 27 10.59 16.98 -2.79
N GLU A 28 11.54 17.34 -3.65
CA GLU A 28 11.28 17.58 -5.07
C GLU A 28 10.84 16.34 -5.86
N PRO A 29 11.38 15.15 -5.61
CA PRO A 29 10.83 13.92 -6.19
C PRO A 29 9.36 13.68 -5.83
N LEU A 30 8.96 13.99 -4.60
CA LEU A 30 7.56 13.90 -4.17
C LEU A 30 6.69 14.94 -4.87
N ARG A 31 7.18 16.19 -4.99
CA ARG A 31 6.52 17.26 -5.74
C ARG A 31 6.22 16.82 -7.17
N SER A 32 7.24 16.30 -7.85
CA SER A 32 7.18 15.87 -9.24
C SER A 32 6.17 14.73 -9.42
N ALA A 33 6.24 13.70 -8.58
CA ALA A 33 5.33 12.55 -8.64
C ALA A 33 3.85 12.93 -8.44
N LEU A 34 3.59 13.97 -7.63
CA LEU A 34 2.25 14.50 -7.34
C LEU A 34 1.84 15.65 -8.25
N HIS A 35 2.70 16.07 -9.18
CA HIS A 35 2.49 17.24 -10.04
C HIS A 35 2.10 18.51 -9.26
N LEU A 36 2.70 18.71 -8.08
CA LEU A 36 2.40 19.87 -7.24
C LEU A 36 3.09 21.12 -7.77
N THR A 37 2.45 22.27 -7.57
CA THR A 37 3.07 23.57 -7.82
C THR A 37 4.26 23.82 -6.88
N PRO A 38 5.15 24.78 -7.20
CA PRO A 38 6.17 25.24 -6.26
C PRO A 38 5.56 25.68 -4.92
N GLY A 39 6.26 25.42 -3.82
CA GLY A 39 5.82 25.72 -2.45
C GLY A 39 6.48 24.81 -1.41
N ALA A 40 6.38 25.12 -0.13
CA ALA A 40 6.97 24.30 0.92
C ALA A 40 6.20 22.98 1.08
N ILE A 41 6.87 21.85 0.87
CA ILE A 41 6.29 20.53 1.11
C ILE A 41 6.65 20.09 2.52
N THR A 42 5.62 19.64 3.25
CA THR A 42 5.80 18.90 4.50
C THR A 42 4.96 17.62 4.45
N VAL A 43 5.37 16.63 5.22
CA VAL A 43 4.72 15.32 5.26
C VAL A 43 4.33 14.99 6.69
N GLN A 44 3.17 14.37 6.85
CA GLN A 44 2.69 13.90 8.14
C GLN A 44 2.35 12.42 8.02
N ARG A 45 2.78 11.66 9.02
CA ARG A 45 2.54 10.22 9.09
C ARG A 45 1.52 9.86 10.14
N GLU A 46 0.87 8.73 9.91
CA GLU A 46 -0.05 8.10 10.87
C GLU A 46 -1.09 9.08 11.45
N VAL A 47 -1.60 9.96 10.59
CA VAL A 47 -2.47 11.05 11.01
C VAL A 47 -3.85 10.52 11.34
N ARG A 48 -4.28 10.73 12.59
CA ARG A 48 -5.64 10.43 13.00
C ARG A 48 -6.60 11.40 12.32
N VAL A 49 -7.41 10.89 11.41
CA VAL A 49 -8.38 11.67 10.66
C VAL A 49 -9.80 11.37 11.12
N ARG A 50 -10.64 12.41 11.11
CA ARG A 50 -12.05 12.31 11.47
C ARG A 50 -12.82 13.40 10.73
N ALA A 51 -13.88 13.03 10.03
CA ALA A 51 -14.68 13.98 9.27
C ALA A 51 -15.42 14.99 10.16
N ARG A 52 -15.94 14.53 11.32
CA ARG A 52 -16.64 15.38 12.30
C ARG A 52 -16.63 14.76 13.70
N ARG A 53 -16.97 15.56 14.72
CA ARG A 53 -17.14 15.07 16.09
C ARG A 53 -18.17 13.93 16.12
N GLY A 54 -17.78 12.79 16.68
CA GLY A 54 -18.63 11.59 16.76
C GLY A 54 -18.56 10.62 15.57
N ALA A 55 -17.91 10.96 14.46
CA ALA A 55 -17.74 10.04 13.32
C ALA A 55 -16.70 8.93 13.61
N PRO A 56 -16.66 7.82 12.86
CA PRO A 56 -15.51 6.91 12.88
C PRO A 56 -14.21 7.68 12.61
N ALA A 57 -13.15 7.33 13.33
CA ALA A 57 -11.81 7.87 13.10
C ALA A 57 -10.99 6.83 12.36
N GLY A 58 -10.12 7.29 11.47
CA GLY A 58 -9.13 6.47 10.79
C GLY A 58 -7.73 7.00 11.02
N ARG A 59 -6.70 6.28 10.55
CA ARG A 59 -5.29 6.68 10.66
C ARG A 59 -4.62 6.59 9.30
N VAL A 60 -4.55 7.70 8.59
CA VAL A 60 -3.95 7.75 7.25
C VAL A 60 -2.43 7.60 7.37
N ASP A 61 -1.84 6.72 6.56
CA ASP A 61 -0.41 6.42 6.63
C ASP A 61 0.45 7.64 6.30
N PHE A 62 0.05 8.40 5.27
CA PHE A 62 0.85 9.50 4.72
C PHE A 62 -0.02 10.64 4.20
N ILE A 63 0.22 11.87 4.65
CA ILE A 63 -0.43 13.09 4.18
C ILE A 63 0.64 14.06 3.71
N VAL A 64 0.45 14.62 2.52
CA VAL A 64 1.30 15.66 1.94
C VAL A 64 0.62 17.00 2.13
N LEU A 65 1.38 17.96 2.64
CA LEU A 65 0.95 19.33 2.80
C LEU A 65 1.80 20.24 1.93
N LEU A 66 1.15 21.11 1.16
CA LEU A 66 1.75 22.19 0.42
C LEU A 66 1.44 23.50 1.13
N ASP A 67 2.48 24.22 1.56
CA ASP A 67 2.38 25.47 2.33
C ASP A 67 1.46 25.33 3.56
N GLY A 68 1.54 24.17 4.22
CA GLY A 68 0.74 23.84 5.41
C GLY A 68 -0.70 23.39 5.12
N VAL A 69 -1.12 23.31 3.85
CA VAL A 69 -2.45 22.83 3.43
C VAL A 69 -2.36 21.40 2.92
N ALA A 70 -3.14 20.49 3.50
CA ALA A 70 -3.20 19.11 3.03
C ALA A 70 -3.72 19.05 1.58
N CYS A 71 -2.91 18.51 0.67
CA CYS A 71 -3.20 18.48 -0.77
C CYS A 71 -3.27 17.04 -1.33
N SER A 72 -2.69 16.07 -0.63
CA SER A 72 -2.76 14.66 -1.01
C SER A 72 -2.68 13.77 0.21
N LEU A 73 -3.21 12.56 0.09
CA LEU A 73 -3.09 11.50 1.08
C LEU A 73 -2.79 10.17 0.38
N MET A 74 -2.04 9.32 1.06
CA MET A 74 -1.66 8.00 0.58
C MET A 74 -1.91 6.95 1.65
N GLU A 75 -2.45 5.81 1.23
CA GLU A 75 -2.53 4.59 2.02
C GLU A 75 -1.58 3.56 1.40
N MET A 76 -0.68 3.02 2.21
CA MET A 76 0.27 1.99 1.81
C MET A 76 -0.40 0.62 1.94
N LYS A 77 -0.25 -0.23 0.92
CA LYS A 77 -0.74 -1.61 0.98
C LYS A 77 0.28 -2.60 0.45
N LEU A 78 0.80 -3.40 1.37
CA LEU A 78 1.75 -4.45 1.11
C LEU A 78 1.08 -5.78 0.85
N GLY A 79 -0.06 -6.12 1.46
CA GLY A 79 -0.70 -7.42 1.19
C GLY A 79 -2.12 -7.73 1.65
N ALA A 80 -2.74 -6.92 2.51
CA ALA A 80 -4.17 -7.07 2.78
C ALA A 80 -5.00 -6.25 1.77
N GLY A 81 -6.21 -6.74 1.47
CA GLY A 81 -7.20 -5.94 0.76
C GLY A 81 -7.59 -4.71 1.56
N ALA A 82 -8.04 -3.67 0.87
CA ALA A 82 -8.57 -2.47 1.49
C ALA A 82 -9.84 -2.76 2.30
N HIS A 83 -9.85 -2.46 3.61
CA HIS A 83 -11.06 -2.57 4.41
C HIS A 83 -11.96 -1.34 4.19
N GLY A 84 -13.09 -1.50 3.50
CA GLY A 84 -13.93 -0.39 3.03
C GLY A 84 -14.39 0.62 4.10
N GLU A 85 -14.58 0.20 5.36
CA GLU A 85 -14.97 1.10 6.46
C GLU A 85 -13.88 2.16 6.77
N GLN A 86 -12.61 1.80 6.60
CA GLN A 86 -11.47 2.69 6.82
C GLN A 86 -11.43 3.80 5.77
N PHE A 87 -11.65 3.44 4.50
CA PHE A 87 -11.63 4.37 3.37
C PHE A 87 -12.79 5.37 3.40
N ALA A 88 -13.96 4.96 3.89
CA ALA A 88 -15.08 5.88 4.08
C ALA A 88 -14.74 7.03 5.05
N ALA A 89 -14.00 6.76 6.12
CA ALA A 89 -13.55 7.80 7.05
C ALA A 89 -12.52 8.74 6.41
N TYR A 90 -11.66 8.21 5.55
CA TYR A 90 -10.64 8.97 4.83
C TYR A 90 -11.25 9.86 3.76
N ASP A 91 -12.16 9.33 2.96
CA ASP A 91 -12.86 10.07 1.91
C ASP A 91 -13.64 11.23 2.50
N ALA A 92 -14.40 10.99 3.56
CA ALA A 92 -15.15 12.04 4.24
C ALA A 92 -14.23 13.11 4.84
N TRP A 93 -13.08 12.73 5.40
CA TRP A 93 -12.10 13.72 5.89
C TRP A 93 -11.46 14.50 4.73
N ALA A 94 -11.07 13.83 3.65
CA ALA A 94 -10.46 14.43 2.48
C ALA A 94 -11.40 15.46 1.81
N GLU A 95 -12.68 15.16 1.75
CA GLU A 95 -13.72 16.09 1.29
C GLU A 95 -13.77 17.35 2.16
N THR A 96 -13.71 17.24 3.50
CA THR A 96 -13.66 18.43 4.37
C THR A 96 -12.40 19.27 4.21
N LYS A 97 -11.33 18.68 3.64
CA LYS A 97 -10.07 19.36 3.33
C LYS A 97 -9.99 19.85 1.89
N GLY A 98 -10.98 19.53 1.06
CA GLY A 98 -10.95 19.87 -0.36
C GLY A 98 -9.95 19.05 -1.19
N ILE A 99 -9.51 17.88 -0.70
CA ILE A 99 -8.57 17.01 -1.43
C ILE A 99 -9.34 16.22 -2.50
N PRO A 100 -9.04 16.39 -3.80
CA PRO A 100 -9.71 15.69 -4.89
C PRO A 100 -9.49 14.17 -4.82
N ALA A 101 -10.42 13.38 -5.35
CA ALA A 101 -10.28 11.93 -5.42
C ALA A 101 -9.03 11.48 -6.22
N ALA A 102 -8.63 12.27 -7.23
CA ALA A 102 -7.43 12.01 -8.02
C ALA A 102 -6.14 12.06 -7.19
N ASP A 103 -6.14 12.77 -6.06
CA ASP A 103 -4.98 13.02 -5.21
C ASP A 103 -5.03 12.19 -3.91
N ARG A 104 -5.93 11.19 -3.88
CA ARG A 104 -6.02 10.13 -2.86
C ARG A 104 -5.41 8.88 -3.47
N TYR A 105 -4.27 8.44 -2.96
CA TYR A 105 -3.48 7.39 -3.59
C TYR A 105 -3.48 6.11 -2.79
N LEU A 106 -3.72 5.00 -3.49
CA LEU A 106 -3.52 3.67 -2.95
C LEU A 106 -2.19 3.15 -3.48
N VAL A 107 -1.16 3.18 -2.64
CA VAL A 107 0.23 2.93 -3.04
C VAL A 107 0.62 1.50 -2.67
N GLY A 108 1.05 0.74 -3.66
CA GLY A 108 1.42 -0.66 -3.51
C GLY A 108 2.71 -1.06 -4.25
N PRO A 109 3.03 -2.36 -4.26
CA PRO A 109 4.09 -2.93 -5.09
C PRO A 109 3.87 -2.69 -6.59
N ASN A 110 4.92 -2.83 -7.40
CA ASN A 110 4.87 -2.62 -8.85
C ASN A 110 4.14 -3.74 -9.61
N THR A 111 4.33 -4.98 -9.17
CA THR A 111 4.03 -6.18 -9.98
C THR A 111 2.67 -6.82 -9.69
N ASP A 112 1.88 -6.26 -8.75
CA ASP A 112 0.64 -6.87 -8.30
C ASP A 112 -0.39 -5.80 -7.90
N PRO A 113 -1.47 -5.57 -8.68
CA PRO A 113 -2.49 -4.60 -8.33
C PRO A 113 -3.12 -4.98 -6.98
N ILE A 114 -3.35 -4.00 -6.11
CA ILE A 114 -4.00 -4.24 -4.81
C ILE A 114 -5.44 -4.70 -5.08
N PRO A 115 -5.81 -5.94 -4.72
CA PRO A 115 -7.17 -6.43 -4.89
C PRO A 115 -8.12 -5.65 -3.97
N ASP A 116 -9.35 -5.44 -4.43
CA ASP A 116 -10.45 -4.88 -3.63
C ASP A 116 -10.23 -3.47 -3.05
N GLY A 117 -9.25 -2.71 -3.56
CA GLY A 117 -9.10 -1.28 -3.28
C GLY A 117 -10.29 -0.44 -3.78
N PRO A 118 -10.73 0.61 -3.06
CA PRO A 118 -11.83 1.47 -3.51
C PRO A 118 -11.50 2.06 -4.89
N SER A 119 -12.47 2.00 -5.80
CA SER A 119 -12.31 2.50 -7.18
C SER A 119 -12.12 4.01 -7.26
N THR A 120 -12.48 4.72 -6.19
CA THR A 120 -12.32 6.18 -6.05
C THR A 120 -10.88 6.61 -5.77
N TRP A 121 -9.99 5.69 -5.41
CA TRP A 121 -8.59 5.99 -5.09
C TRP A 121 -7.66 5.74 -6.28
N SER A 122 -6.77 6.69 -6.51
CA SER A 122 -5.81 6.65 -7.60
C SER A 122 -4.75 5.57 -7.37
N ARG A 123 -4.50 4.77 -8.41
CA ARG A 123 -3.43 3.75 -8.45
C ARG A 123 -2.25 4.17 -9.34
N ARG A 124 -2.15 5.48 -9.64
CA ARG A 124 -1.11 6.04 -10.52
C ARG A 124 0.30 5.93 -9.91
N LEU A 125 0.39 5.86 -8.58
CA LEU A 125 1.63 5.77 -7.85
C LEU A 125 1.85 4.36 -7.33
N THR A 126 3.08 3.88 -7.47
CA THR A 126 3.57 2.67 -6.82
C THR A 126 4.71 3.03 -5.88
N PHE A 127 4.97 2.20 -4.88
CA PHE A 127 6.06 2.45 -3.94
C PHE A 127 7.42 2.48 -4.64
N ALA A 128 7.66 1.55 -5.57
CA ALA A 128 8.84 1.54 -6.43
C ALA A 128 8.95 2.78 -7.32
N GLY A 129 7.82 3.25 -7.87
CA GLY A 129 7.77 4.46 -8.71
C GLY A 129 8.05 5.73 -7.91
N LEU A 130 7.62 5.79 -6.65
CA LEU A 130 8.00 6.89 -5.76
C LEU A 130 9.50 6.85 -5.47
N LEU A 131 10.04 5.70 -5.04
CA LEU A 131 11.48 5.56 -4.75
C LEU A 131 12.36 5.92 -5.95
N SER A 132 11.96 5.55 -7.17
CA SER A 132 12.74 5.85 -8.37
C SER A 132 12.88 7.35 -8.64
N GLY A 133 11.91 8.17 -8.21
CA GLY A 133 12.00 9.63 -8.29
C GLY A 133 13.21 10.19 -7.54
N TRP A 134 13.59 9.60 -6.41
CA TRP A 134 14.76 10.03 -5.64
C TRP A 134 16.10 9.60 -6.26
N ASN A 135 16.12 8.78 -7.32
CA ASN A 135 17.36 8.44 -8.01
C ASN A 135 18.04 9.67 -8.64
N SER A 136 17.25 10.71 -8.96
CA SER A 136 17.73 12.00 -9.44
C SER A 136 17.72 13.09 -8.36
N SER A 137 17.55 12.73 -7.09
CA SER A 137 17.59 13.68 -5.97
C SER A 137 18.93 14.42 -5.94
N SER A 138 18.85 15.70 -5.55
CA SER A 138 20.02 16.55 -5.34
C SER A 138 20.71 16.27 -4.00
N ASP A 139 20.01 15.59 -3.07
CA ASP A 139 20.57 15.13 -1.81
C ASP A 139 21.21 13.73 -1.99
N ASP A 140 22.50 13.64 -1.69
CA ASP A 140 23.29 12.43 -1.88
C ASP A 140 22.80 11.25 -1.01
N LEU A 141 22.36 11.53 0.21
CA LEU A 141 21.90 10.51 1.15
C LEU A 141 20.54 9.97 0.70
N ALA A 142 19.60 10.85 0.35
CA ALA A 142 18.28 10.49 -0.15
C ALA A 142 18.41 9.63 -1.41
N ARG A 143 19.25 10.06 -2.35
CA ARG A 143 19.55 9.30 -3.58
C ARG A 143 20.13 7.92 -3.27
N LEU A 144 21.15 7.82 -2.41
CA LEU A 144 21.78 6.55 -2.08
C LEU A 144 20.81 5.58 -1.40
N LEU A 145 20.02 6.07 -0.44
CA LEU A 145 19.03 5.28 0.27
C LEU A 145 17.92 4.78 -0.67
N ALA A 146 17.39 5.66 -1.52
CA ALA A 146 16.36 5.30 -2.50
C ALA A 146 16.86 4.24 -3.48
N VAL A 147 18.06 4.39 -4.04
CA VAL A 147 18.66 3.39 -4.94
C VAL A 147 18.79 2.04 -4.25
N ARG A 148 19.30 2.01 -3.01
CA ARG A 148 19.44 0.76 -2.25
C ARG A 148 18.09 0.13 -1.95
N ALA A 149 17.13 0.93 -1.48
CA ALA A 149 15.79 0.47 -1.16
C ALA A 149 15.09 -0.11 -2.39
N LEU A 150 15.20 0.56 -3.54
CA LEU A 150 14.63 0.11 -4.80
C LEU A 150 15.26 -1.22 -5.27
N GLN A 151 16.58 -1.36 -5.16
CA GLN A 151 17.27 -2.63 -5.46
C GLN A 151 16.78 -3.78 -4.58
N GLN A 152 16.64 -3.52 -3.28
CA GLN A 152 16.16 -4.53 -2.33
C GLN A 152 14.68 -4.87 -2.57
N LEU A 153 13.85 -3.86 -2.86
CA LEU A 153 12.44 -4.06 -3.21
C LEU A 153 12.30 -4.91 -4.46
N ALA A 154 13.06 -4.63 -5.52
CA ALA A 154 13.06 -5.43 -6.74
C ALA A 154 13.46 -6.88 -6.50
N ALA A 155 14.44 -7.13 -5.62
CA ALA A 155 14.80 -8.48 -5.20
C ALA A 155 13.66 -9.18 -4.46
N LEU A 156 13.01 -8.49 -3.51
CA LEU A 156 11.85 -9.02 -2.78
C LEU A 156 10.65 -9.28 -3.71
N GLU A 157 10.38 -8.41 -4.68
CA GLU A 157 9.30 -8.61 -5.66
C GLU A 157 9.60 -9.77 -6.61
N THR A 158 10.84 -9.90 -7.08
CA THR A 158 11.27 -11.05 -7.88
C THR A 158 11.09 -12.34 -7.09
N GLU A 159 11.49 -12.33 -5.81
CA GLU A 159 11.33 -13.48 -4.94
C GLU A 159 9.85 -13.80 -4.69
N ALA A 160 9.01 -12.78 -4.48
CA ALA A 160 7.57 -12.93 -4.30
C ALA A 160 6.88 -13.47 -5.56
N THR A 161 7.43 -13.24 -6.75
CA THR A 161 6.87 -13.68 -8.04
C THR A 161 7.51 -14.94 -8.62
N GLY A 162 8.67 -15.36 -8.12
CA GLY A 162 9.42 -16.53 -8.60
C GLY A 162 8.86 -17.91 -8.21
N PRO A 163 9.61 -19.00 -8.43
CA PRO A 163 9.24 -20.37 -8.05
C PRO A 163 9.16 -20.59 -6.54
N ALA A 164 8.13 -21.31 -6.05
CA ALA A 164 7.81 -21.45 -4.62
C ALA A 164 8.98 -21.94 -3.75
N HIS A 165 9.84 -22.81 -4.29
CA HIS A 165 11.02 -23.35 -3.60
C HIS A 165 12.16 -22.34 -3.41
N GLN A 166 12.05 -21.14 -3.99
CA GLN A 166 13.06 -20.07 -3.93
C GLN A 166 12.65 -18.92 -3.00
N ALA A 167 11.55 -19.07 -2.26
CA ALA A 167 11.09 -18.10 -1.28
C ALA A 167 12.02 -18.09 -0.04
N SER A 168 12.67 -16.97 0.22
CA SER A 168 13.42 -16.64 1.42
C SER A 168 12.51 -16.40 2.62
N ILE A 169 13.07 -16.67 3.80
CA ILE A 169 12.54 -16.25 5.09
C ILE A 169 12.55 -14.71 5.29
N MET A 170 13.10 -13.98 4.32
CA MET A 170 13.18 -12.52 4.34
C MET A 170 11.97 -11.79 3.74
N LEU A 171 11.12 -12.46 2.95
CA LEU A 171 9.82 -11.90 2.56
C LEU A 171 9.00 -11.54 3.80
N SER A 172 8.27 -10.43 3.76
CA SER A 172 7.26 -10.19 4.79
C SER A 172 6.17 -11.26 4.69
N ASP A 173 5.51 -11.56 5.81
CA ASP A 173 4.37 -12.49 5.79
C ASP A 173 3.25 -11.99 4.86
N ALA A 174 3.10 -10.67 4.70
CA ALA A 174 2.18 -10.07 3.76
C ALA A 174 2.53 -10.40 2.30
N LEU A 175 3.81 -10.29 1.90
CA LEU A 175 4.26 -10.66 0.55
C LEU A 175 4.17 -12.18 0.32
N ARG A 176 4.45 -13.00 1.33
CA ARG A 176 4.25 -14.46 1.25
C ARG A 176 2.77 -14.81 1.07
N LEU A 177 1.90 -14.20 1.86
CA LEU A 177 0.45 -14.37 1.78
C LEU A 177 -0.07 -13.98 0.40
N ARG A 178 0.34 -12.83 -0.14
CA ARG A 178 -0.04 -12.43 -1.51
C ARG A 178 0.40 -13.42 -2.56
N ARG A 179 1.65 -13.89 -2.45
CA ARG A 179 2.17 -14.90 -3.37
C ARG A 179 1.33 -16.17 -3.32
N LEU A 180 1.04 -16.67 -2.12
CA LEU A 180 0.18 -17.84 -1.92
C LEU A 180 -1.21 -17.58 -2.50
N ALA A 181 -1.81 -16.43 -2.19
CA ALA A 181 -3.11 -16.04 -2.71
C ALA A 181 -3.17 -16.02 -4.25
N ARG A 182 -2.18 -15.43 -4.91
CA ARG A 182 -2.09 -15.40 -6.37
C ARG A 182 -1.92 -16.81 -6.95
N LEU A 183 -1.02 -17.62 -6.40
CA LEU A 183 -0.80 -19.00 -6.85
C LEU A 183 -2.07 -19.85 -6.66
N THR A 184 -2.74 -19.71 -5.53
CA THR A 184 -4.00 -20.39 -5.22
C THR A 184 -5.14 -19.91 -6.12
N HIS A 185 -5.22 -18.61 -6.44
CA HIS A 185 -6.22 -18.07 -7.36
C HIS A 185 -6.02 -18.56 -8.80
N ALA A 186 -4.78 -18.63 -9.28
CA ALA A 186 -4.47 -19.09 -10.65
C ALA A 186 -4.90 -20.54 -10.93
N VAL A 187 -5.05 -21.36 -9.89
CA VAL A 187 -5.48 -22.77 -10.00
C VAL A 187 -6.88 -23.00 -9.41
N ALA A 188 -7.68 -21.93 -9.25
CA ALA A 188 -9.01 -22.03 -8.65
C ALA A 188 -9.95 -22.92 -9.48
N PRO A 189 -10.61 -23.92 -8.87
CA PRO A 189 -11.63 -24.71 -9.55
C PRO A 189 -12.81 -23.85 -10.02
N HIS A 190 -13.43 -24.22 -11.15
CA HIS A 190 -14.65 -23.58 -11.62
C HIS A 190 -15.76 -23.60 -10.54
N GLY A 191 -16.48 -22.49 -10.38
CA GLY A 191 -17.54 -22.37 -9.37
C GLY A 191 -17.04 -22.14 -7.95
N THR A 192 -15.78 -21.70 -7.77
CA THR A 192 -15.24 -21.32 -6.47
C THR A 192 -14.90 -19.83 -6.40
N VAL A 193 -15.00 -19.25 -5.21
CA VAL A 193 -14.47 -17.93 -4.89
C VAL A 193 -13.30 -18.07 -3.94
N PHE A 194 -12.25 -17.31 -4.21
CA PHE A 194 -11.07 -17.25 -3.37
C PHE A 194 -11.36 -16.44 -2.10
N ASN A 195 -11.01 -16.97 -0.93
CA ASN A 195 -11.14 -16.27 0.34
C ASN A 195 -9.81 -16.29 1.07
N MET A 196 -9.16 -15.12 1.16
CA MET A 196 -7.96 -14.94 1.98
C MET A 196 -8.38 -14.45 3.35
N ARG A 197 -8.12 -15.24 4.40
CA ARG A 197 -8.28 -14.80 5.78
C ARG A 197 -6.92 -14.69 6.46
N GLN A 198 -6.51 -13.45 6.72
CA GLN A 198 -5.39 -13.16 7.61
C GLN A 198 -5.95 -13.03 9.03
N ARG A 199 -5.65 -14.00 9.92
CA ARG A 199 -5.90 -13.86 11.35
C ARG A 199 -4.57 -13.62 12.05
N SER A 200 -4.22 -12.35 12.27
CA SER A 200 -2.94 -11.96 12.89
C SER A 200 -3.00 -11.91 14.43
N GLN A 201 -3.71 -12.84 15.09
CA GLN A 201 -3.54 -13.01 16.53
C GLN A 201 -2.68 -14.25 16.81
N MET A 202 -1.43 -13.99 17.18
CA MET A 202 -0.58 -14.91 17.96
C MET A 202 -0.42 -16.33 17.38
N GLY A 203 0.12 -16.45 16.17
CA GLY A 203 0.62 -17.74 15.65
C GLY A 203 -0.38 -18.60 14.88
N ALA A 204 -1.52 -18.06 14.45
CA ALA A 204 -2.41 -18.77 13.55
C ALA A 204 -1.78 -18.92 12.15
N PRO A 205 -1.89 -20.10 11.50
CA PRO A 205 -1.39 -20.28 10.14
C PRO A 205 -2.15 -19.38 9.17
N ASN A 206 -1.42 -18.87 8.20
CA ASN A 206 -1.95 -18.19 7.04
C ASN A 206 -2.71 -19.21 6.17
N ILE A 207 -4.03 -19.03 6.01
CA ILE A 207 -4.89 -19.97 5.27
C ILE A 207 -5.41 -19.28 4.00
N CYS A 208 -5.03 -19.83 2.85
CA CYS A 208 -5.61 -19.53 1.55
C CYS A 208 -6.49 -20.72 1.14
N ALA A 209 -7.78 -20.48 0.88
CA ALA A 209 -8.71 -21.54 0.51
C ALA A 209 -9.71 -21.07 -0.55
N TRP A 210 -10.20 -22.03 -1.35
CA TRP A 210 -11.36 -21.86 -2.21
C TRP A 210 -12.61 -22.24 -1.44
N ARG A 211 -13.71 -21.52 -1.65
CA ARG A 211 -15.06 -21.94 -1.23
C ARG A 211 -15.97 -22.01 -2.46
N GLU A 212 -16.91 -22.94 -2.49
CA GLU A 212 -17.94 -22.96 -3.53
C GLU A 212 -18.72 -21.64 -3.52
N THR A 213 -19.02 -21.11 -4.70
CA THR A 213 -20.01 -20.04 -4.83
C THR A 213 -21.35 -20.56 -4.35
N ALA A 214 -21.94 -19.92 -3.34
CA ALA A 214 -23.29 -20.25 -2.92
C ALA A 214 -24.21 -20.12 -4.15
N MET A 215 -24.69 -21.26 -4.67
CA MET A 215 -25.75 -21.24 -5.66
C MET A 215 -26.95 -20.58 -4.98
N SER A 216 -27.35 -19.41 -5.46
CA SER A 216 -28.66 -18.85 -5.13
C SER A 216 -29.69 -19.90 -5.48
N SER A 217 -30.22 -20.60 -4.48
CA SER A 217 -31.31 -21.55 -4.67
C SER A 217 -32.44 -20.82 -5.38
N PRO A 218 -32.99 -21.36 -6.50
CA PRO A 218 -34.18 -20.79 -7.09
C PRO A 218 -35.26 -20.81 -6.01
N ARG A 219 -35.79 -19.63 -5.66
CA ARG A 219 -37.01 -19.54 -4.87
C ARG A 219 -38.12 -20.18 -5.70
N PHE A 220 -38.45 -21.43 -5.41
CA PHE A 220 -39.73 -21.98 -5.83
C PHE A 220 -40.79 -21.27 -4.99
N SER A 221 -41.49 -20.33 -5.64
CA SER A 221 -42.77 -19.83 -5.15
C SER A 221 -43.80 -20.96 -5.31
N ALA A 222 -44.42 -21.35 -4.19
CA ALA A 222 -45.63 -22.16 -4.18
C ALA A 222 -46.84 -21.31 -4.62
#